data_AF-A0A7C4M6B9-F1
#
_entry.id   AF-A0A7C4M6B9-F1
#
_cell.length_a   1.000
_cell.length_b   1.000
_cell.length_c   1.000
_cell.angle_alpha   90.00
_cell.angle_beta   90.00
_cell.angle_gamma   90.00
#
_symmetry.space_group_name_H-M   'P 1'
#
loop_
_entity.id
_entity.type
_entity.pdbx_description
1 polymer ?
#
loop_
_entity_poly.entity_id
_entity_poly.type
_entity_poly.pdbx_seq_one_letter_code
_entity_poly.pdbx_strand_id
1 'polypeptide(L)'
;MRIIKKLILKFVKIFKLETYIIKNLRGEATAFSRGCPVCLHPERLEIDKKIDFIQSFREVAEEYNFKLDDVVKHFNHQIVKVEDRGSLSHRFYRKHFVRYLDLQEELLKLIDRLNILFSKLEKFDEQSIDVLKTKPTPRDYIASISERRKLIREIKETLQVIVKVKNEIKNEKDLTEILRNLIET
;
A
#
# COMPACT_ATOMS: atom_id res chain seq x y z
N MET A 1 -31.36 28.85 -29.12
CA MET A 1 -31.84 27.62 -28.42
C MET A 1 -31.16 26.30 -28.82
N ARG A 2 -30.66 26.09 -30.05
CA ARG A 2 -30.03 24.79 -30.46
C ARG A 2 -28.70 24.46 -29.76
N ILE A 3 -27.92 25.46 -29.38
CA ILE A 3 -26.59 25.29 -28.75
C ILE A 3 -26.72 24.83 -27.29
N ILE A 4 -27.67 25.41 -26.55
CA ILE A 4 -27.98 25.03 -25.16
C ILE A 4 -28.48 23.58 -25.10
N LYS A 5 -29.34 23.16 -26.05
CA LYS A 5 -29.80 21.76 -26.14
C LYS A 5 -28.67 20.76 -26.39
N LYS A 6 -27.67 21.10 -27.21
CA LYS A 6 -26.47 20.27 -27.45
C LYS A 6 -25.54 20.20 -26.23
N LEU A 7 -25.36 21.30 -25.51
CA LEU A 7 -24.58 21.34 -24.27
C LEU A 7 -25.24 20.54 -23.15
N ILE A 8 -26.56 20.67 -22.98
CA ILE A 8 -27.33 19.87 -22.02
C ILE A 8 -27.27 18.38 -22.38
N LEU A 9 -27.42 18.00 -23.65
CA LEU A 9 -27.29 16.60 -24.08
C LEU A 9 -25.87 16.03 -23.90
N LYS A 10 -24.82 16.86 -24.02
CA LYS A 10 -23.43 16.46 -23.71
C LYS A 10 -23.24 16.27 -22.21
N PHE A 11 -23.77 17.18 -21.39
CA PHE A 11 -23.74 17.05 -19.92
C PHE A 11 -24.54 15.84 -19.43
N VAL A 12 -25.74 15.60 -19.98
CA VAL A 12 -26.56 14.43 -19.67
C VAL A 12 -25.90 13.13 -20.15
N LYS A 13 -25.09 13.14 -21.21
CA LYS A 13 -24.27 11.97 -21.60
C LYS A 13 -23.06 11.74 -20.69
N ILE A 14 -22.45 12.79 -20.15
CA ILE A 14 -21.35 12.68 -19.18
C ILE A 14 -21.86 12.22 -17.80
N PHE A 15 -23.09 12.60 -17.43
CA PHE A 15 -23.78 12.16 -16.20
C PHE A 15 -24.69 10.93 -16.38
N LYS A 16 -24.75 10.34 -17.58
CA LYS A 16 -25.33 9.00 -17.76
C LYS A 16 -24.35 7.99 -17.21
N LEU A 17 -24.31 7.92 -15.88
CA LEU A 17 -23.96 6.71 -15.17
C LEU A 17 -24.79 5.60 -15.79
N GLU A 18 -24.10 4.63 -16.39
CA GLU A 18 -24.74 3.39 -16.79
C GLU A 18 -25.11 2.63 -15.50
N THR A 19 -26.23 3.03 -14.90
CA THR A 19 -26.88 2.32 -13.81
C THR A 19 -27.67 1.19 -14.45
N TYR A 20 -27.16 -0.04 -14.32
CA TYR A 20 -27.89 -1.22 -14.75
C TYR A 20 -28.66 -1.76 -13.54
N ILE A 21 -29.97 -1.94 -13.73
CA ILE A 21 -30.82 -2.61 -12.76
C ILE A 21 -30.81 -4.08 -13.09
N ILE A 22 -30.15 -4.89 -12.27
CA ILE A 22 -30.15 -6.34 -12.40
C ILE A 22 -31.21 -6.87 -11.44
N LYS A 23 -32.21 -7.58 -11.98
CA LYS A 23 -33.19 -8.32 -11.16
C LYS A 23 -32.66 -9.72 -10.92
N ASN A 24 -32.56 -10.13 -9.65
CA ASN A 24 -32.27 -11.52 -9.31
C ASN A 24 -33.48 -12.42 -9.66
N LEU A 25 -33.29 -13.75 -9.65
CA LEU A 25 -34.36 -14.72 -9.94
C LEU A 25 -35.57 -14.64 -8.99
N ARG A 26 -35.47 -13.84 -7.90
CA ARG A 26 -36.52 -13.56 -6.92
C ARG A 26 -37.23 -12.21 -7.16
N GLY A 27 -36.84 -11.47 -8.19
CA GLY A 27 -37.48 -10.21 -8.58
C GLY A 27 -36.96 -8.94 -7.90
N GLU A 28 -35.95 -9.05 -7.03
CA GLU A 28 -35.35 -7.90 -6.35
C GLU A 28 -34.38 -7.18 -7.30
N ALA A 29 -34.60 -5.89 -7.47
CA ALA A 29 -33.83 -5.02 -8.35
C ALA A 29 -32.66 -4.38 -7.58
N THR A 30 -31.43 -4.76 -7.91
CA THR A 30 -30.22 -4.08 -7.42
C THR A 30 -29.66 -3.17 -8.51
N ALA A 31 -29.47 -1.89 -8.18
CA ALA A 31 -28.88 -0.90 -9.08
C ALA A 31 -27.35 -0.91 -8.92
N PHE A 32 -26.62 -1.12 -10.03
CA PHE A 32 -25.16 -1.07 -10.05
C PHE A 32 -24.70 0.15 -10.86
N SER A 33 -23.92 1.06 -10.25
CA SER A 33 -23.22 2.12 -10.98
C SER A 33 -21.78 1.72 -11.29
N ARG A 34 -21.34 1.84 -12.55
CA ARG A 34 -19.94 1.56 -12.98
C ARG A 34 -18.91 2.64 -12.62
N GLY A 35 -19.29 3.77 -12.04
CA GLY A 35 -18.34 4.81 -11.65
C GLY A 35 -17.66 4.48 -10.32
N CYS A 36 -16.41 4.96 -10.14
CA CYS A 36 -15.72 4.91 -8.85
C CYS A 36 -16.65 5.52 -7.76
N PRO A 37 -17.00 4.78 -6.69
CA PRO A 37 -17.91 5.27 -5.64
C PRO A 37 -17.44 6.59 -5.04
N VAL A 38 -16.13 6.75 -4.88
CA VAL A 38 -15.49 7.95 -4.34
C VAL A 38 -15.61 9.15 -5.29
N CYS A 39 -15.42 8.95 -6.60
CA CYS A 39 -15.60 10.00 -7.61
C CYS A 39 -17.03 10.55 -7.68
N LEU A 40 -18.01 9.71 -7.34
CA LEU A 40 -19.44 10.05 -7.41
C LEU A 40 -19.97 10.62 -6.10
N HIS A 41 -19.17 10.62 -5.04
CA HIS A 41 -19.59 11.11 -3.75
C HIS A 41 -19.74 12.65 -3.76
N PRO A 42 -20.80 13.21 -3.15
CA PRO A 42 -20.99 14.66 -3.09
C PRO A 42 -19.83 15.38 -2.38
N GLU A 43 -19.26 14.74 -1.37
CA GLU A 43 -18.10 15.24 -0.62
C GLU A 43 -16.76 14.77 -1.19
N ARG A 44 -16.70 14.43 -2.50
CA ARG A 44 -15.46 13.94 -3.16
C ARG A 44 -14.26 14.84 -2.84
N LEU A 45 -14.40 16.16 -2.88
CA LEU A 45 -13.29 17.08 -2.63
C LEU A 45 -12.77 16.98 -1.18
N GLU A 46 -13.63 16.69 -0.23
CA GLU A 46 -13.24 16.48 1.18
C GLU A 46 -12.65 15.09 1.38
N ILE A 47 -13.18 14.08 0.70
CA ILE A 47 -12.62 12.73 0.68
C ILE A 47 -11.23 12.75 0.03
N ASP A 48 -11.06 13.41 -1.12
CA ASP A 48 -9.78 13.58 -1.81
C ASP A 48 -8.77 14.27 -0.90
N LYS A 49 -9.20 15.32 -0.17
CA LYS A 49 -8.38 15.93 0.87
C LYS A 49 -8.03 14.92 1.96
N LYS A 50 -9.00 14.22 2.56
CA LYS A 50 -8.73 13.26 3.65
C LYS A 50 -7.81 12.11 3.22
N ILE A 51 -7.93 11.65 1.97
CA ILE A 51 -7.07 10.64 1.35
C ILE A 51 -5.67 11.22 1.10
N ASP A 52 -5.54 12.43 0.54
CA ASP A 52 -4.26 13.10 0.30
C ASP A 52 -3.57 13.55 1.61
N PHE A 53 -4.34 13.82 2.67
CA PHE A 53 -3.92 14.34 3.97
C PHE A 53 -3.89 13.27 5.09
N ILE A 54 -3.85 11.99 4.72
CA ILE A 54 -3.55 10.88 5.64
C ILE A 54 -4.59 10.76 6.77
N GLN A 55 -5.85 10.60 6.43
CA GLN A 55 -6.61 9.59 7.16
C GLN A 55 -6.27 8.24 6.54
N SER A 56 -6.13 7.21 7.38
CA SER A 56 -5.95 5.85 6.90
C SER A 56 -6.99 5.57 5.81
N PHE A 57 -6.63 4.96 4.68
CA PHE A 57 -7.65 4.59 3.67
C PHE A 57 -8.79 3.79 4.30
N ARG A 58 -8.49 3.09 5.40
CA ARG A 58 -9.46 2.40 6.25
C ARG A 58 -10.38 3.36 7.01
N GLU A 59 -9.84 4.41 7.63
CA GLU A 59 -10.64 5.43 8.31
C GLU A 59 -11.54 6.18 7.32
N VAL A 60 -11.03 6.53 6.14
CA VAL A 60 -11.84 7.14 5.07
C VAL A 60 -12.91 6.15 4.57
N ALA A 61 -12.55 4.88 4.40
CA ALA A 61 -13.51 3.86 4.00
C ALA A 61 -14.60 3.66 5.06
N GLU A 62 -14.26 3.68 6.34
CA GLU A 62 -15.19 3.54 7.46
C GLU A 62 -16.07 4.78 7.62
N GLU A 63 -15.50 5.98 7.53
CA GLU A 63 -16.21 7.26 7.69
C GLU A 63 -17.24 7.49 6.57
N TYR A 64 -16.87 7.16 5.34
CA TYR A 64 -17.72 7.35 4.16
C TYR A 64 -18.43 6.07 3.69
N ASN A 65 -18.32 5.00 4.47
CA ASN A 65 -18.92 3.69 4.20
C ASN A 65 -18.57 3.14 2.79
N PHE A 66 -17.32 3.31 2.37
CA PHE A 66 -16.77 2.71 1.15
C PHE A 66 -16.10 1.37 1.45
N LYS A 67 -15.89 0.59 0.39
CA LYS A 67 -14.92 -0.51 0.48
C LYS A 67 -13.51 0.07 0.40
N LEU A 68 -12.61 -0.47 1.21
CA LEU A 68 -11.19 -0.08 1.22
C LEU A 68 -10.57 -0.11 -0.19
N ASP A 69 -10.85 -1.17 -0.95
CA ASP A 69 -10.37 -1.34 -2.32
C ASP A 69 -10.80 -0.21 -3.26
N ASP A 70 -11.99 0.36 -3.06
CA ASP A 70 -12.51 1.44 -3.90
C ASP A 70 -11.76 2.75 -3.61
N VAL A 71 -11.43 3.01 -2.34
CA VAL A 71 -10.63 4.17 -1.89
C VAL A 71 -9.20 4.10 -2.43
N VAL A 72 -8.56 2.92 -2.35
CA VAL A 72 -7.20 2.70 -2.86
C VAL A 72 -7.14 2.85 -4.39
N LYS A 73 -8.08 2.23 -5.12
CA LYS A 73 -8.16 2.37 -6.58
C LYS A 73 -8.37 3.81 -7.02
N HIS A 74 -9.22 4.53 -6.29
CA HIS A 74 -9.47 5.95 -6.54
C HIS A 74 -8.21 6.79 -6.38
N PHE A 75 -7.49 6.62 -5.27
CA PHE A 75 -6.23 7.33 -5.00
C PHE A 75 -5.18 7.05 -6.07
N ASN A 76 -4.97 5.78 -6.43
CA ASN A 76 -4.00 5.40 -7.47
C ASN A 76 -4.33 6.04 -8.83
N HIS A 77 -5.62 6.12 -9.19
CA HIS A 77 -6.05 6.79 -10.43
C HIS A 77 -5.86 8.31 -10.38
N GLN A 78 -5.94 8.92 -9.20
CA GLN A 78 -5.65 10.35 -8.99
C GLN A 78 -4.15 10.64 -9.03
N ILE A 79 -3.28 9.70 -8.63
CA ILE A 79 -1.81 9.84 -8.75
C ILE A 79 -1.43 10.09 -10.21
N VAL A 80 -1.91 9.24 -11.10
CA VAL A 80 -1.57 9.27 -12.53
C VAL A 80 -2.05 10.56 -13.22
N LYS A 81 -3.09 11.22 -12.71
CA LYS A 81 -3.70 12.41 -13.36
C LYS A 81 -3.14 13.76 -12.94
N VAL A 82 -2.44 13.84 -11.80
CA VAL A 82 -2.04 15.12 -11.17
C VAL A 82 -0.57 15.47 -11.39
N GLU A 83 0.27 14.52 -11.84
CA GLU A 83 1.64 14.82 -12.26
C GLU A 83 1.72 15.98 -13.27
N ASP A 84 0.63 16.22 -14.01
CA ASP A 84 0.52 17.27 -15.03
C ASP A 84 -0.01 18.66 -14.55
N ARG A 85 -0.56 18.83 -13.34
CA ARG A 85 -1.32 20.08 -12.99
C ARG A 85 -1.16 20.69 -11.59
N GLY A 86 -0.35 20.12 -10.70
CA GLY A 86 -0.17 20.63 -9.32
C GLY A 86 0.92 21.70 -9.12
N SER A 87 0.83 22.47 -8.03
CA SER A 87 1.94 23.34 -7.57
C SER A 87 3.20 22.49 -7.27
N LEU A 88 4.38 23.11 -7.30
CA LEU A 88 5.63 22.43 -6.97
C LEU A 88 5.57 21.74 -5.58
N SER A 89 5.02 22.42 -4.57
CA SER A 89 4.86 21.87 -3.21
C SER A 89 4.03 20.59 -3.18
N HIS A 90 2.90 20.54 -3.90
CA HIS A 90 2.09 19.31 -4.02
C HIS A 90 2.83 18.16 -4.71
N ARG A 91 3.63 18.46 -5.75
CA ARG A 91 4.44 17.44 -6.44
C ARG A 91 5.53 16.86 -5.54
N PHE A 92 6.21 17.72 -4.78
CA PHE A 92 7.23 17.27 -3.82
C PHE A 92 6.63 16.44 -2.69
N TYR A 93 5.56 16.93 -2.06
CA TYR A 93 4.84 16.18 -1.03
C TYR A 93 4.47 14.78 -1.52
N ARG A 94 3.86 14.69 -2.71
CA ARG A 94 3.41 13.42 -3.26
C ARG A 94 4.55 12.46 -3.58
N LYS A 95 5.66 12.96 -4.13
CA LYS A 95 6.86 12.16 -4.40
C LYS A 95 7.42 11.53 -3.12
N HIS A 96 7.53 12.31 -2.06
CA HIS A 96 8.03 11.83 -0.76
C HIS A 96 7.03 10.88 -0.09
N PHE A 97 5.72 11.11 -0.25
CA PHE A 97 4.69 10.20 0.24
C PHE A 97 4.69 8.84 -0.46
N VAL A 98 4.82 8.81 -1.79
CA VAL A 98 4.97 7.54 -2.54
C VAL A 98 6.22 6.80 -2.09
N ARG A 99 7.35 7.51 -1.97
CA ARG A 99 8.60 6.91 -1.46
C ARG A 99 8.45 6.35 -0.05
N TYR A 100 7.73 7.04 0.83
CA TYR A 100 7.42 6.54 2.17
C TYR A 100 6.64 5.22 2.13
N LEU A 101 5.65 5.10 1.25
CA LEU A 101 4.89 3.86 1.06
C LEU A 101 5.76 2.73 0.48
N ASP A 102 6.59 3.02 -0.51
CA ASP A 102 7.50 2.02 -1.10
C ASP A 102 8.48 1.46 -0.04
N LEU A 103 9.03 2.34 0.80
CA LEU A 103 9.92 1.95 1.90
C LEU A 103 9.20 1.10 2.96
N GLN A 104 7.93 1.39 3.24
CA GLN A 104 7.09 0.55 4.13
C GLN A 104 6.92 -0.86 3.54
N GLU A 105 6.67 -0.98 2.24
CA GLU A 105 6.55 -2.28 1.58
C GLU A 105 7.89 -3.03 1.57
N GLU A 106 9.00 -2.35 1.33
CA GLU A 106 10.34 -2.92 1.42
C GLU A 106 10.65 -3.46 2.83
N LEU A 107 10.27 -2.70 3.87
CA LEU A 107 10.40 -3.13 5.26
C LEU A 107 9.63 -4.43 5.53
N LEU A 108 8.41 -4.55 5.04
CA LEU A 108 7.61 -5.77 5.18
C LEU A 108 8.29 -6.97 4.51
N LYS A 109 8.80 -6.80 3.29
CA LYS A 109 9.56 -7.85 2.57
C LYS A 109 10.80 -8.29 3.34
N LEU A 110 11.50 -7.35 3.99
CA LEU A 110 12.66 -7.67 4.82
C LEU A 110 12.28 -8.44 6.08
N ILE A 111 11.15 -8.10 6.72
CA ILE A 111 10.61 -8.84 7.87
C ILE A 111 10.27 -10.28 7.46
N ASP A 112 9.59 -10.47 6.34
CA ASP A 112 9.26 -11.80 5.82
C ASP A 112 10.50 -12.64 5.53
N ARG A 113 11.52 -12.02 4.91
CA ARG A 113 12.83 -12.66 4.71
C ARG A 113 13.46 -13.09 6.03
N LEU A 114 13.35 -12.27 7.07
CA LEU A 114 13.89 -12.55 8.39
C LEU A 114 13.18 -13.73 9.05
N ASN A 115 11.85 -13.80 8.94
CA ASN A 115 11.06 -14.96 9.38
C ASN A 115 11.50 -16.25 8.68
N ILE A 116 11.71 -16.20 7.36
CA ILE A 116 12.20 -17.35 6.59
C ILE A 116 13.58 -17.80 7.09
N LEU A 117 14.50 -16.87 7.36
CA LEU A 117 15.84 -17.19 7.86
C LEU A 117 15.80 -17.81 9.25
N PHE A 118 14.95 -17.31 10.15
CA PHE A 118 14.75 -17.91 11.47
C PHE A 118 14.17 -19.32 11.37
N SER A 119 13.13 -19.54 10.56
CA SER A 119 12.58 -20.88 10.38
C SER A 119 13.57 -21.86 9.74
N LYS A 120 14.47 -21.38 8.86
CA LYS A 120 15.58 -22.20 8.33
C LYS A 120 16.56 -22.59 9.43
N LEU A 121 16.91 -21.65 10.31
CA LEU A 121 17.80 -21.88 11.43
C LEU A 121 17.21 -22.89 12.42
N GLU A 122 15.93 -22.74 12.77
CA GLU A 122 15.21 -23.69 13.65
C GLU A 122 15.19 -25.10 13.07
N LYS A 123 14.76 -25.25 11.80
CA LYS A 123 14.75 -26.56 11.12
C LYS A 123 16.14 -27.17 11.03
N PHE A 124 17.15 -26.34 10.78
CA PHE A 124 18.54 -26.80 10.75
C PHE A 124 18.99 -27.29 12.12
N ASP A 125 18.69 -26.54 13.18
CA ASP A 125 19.04 -26.92 14.54
C ASP A 125 18.35 -28.24 14.93
N GLU A 126 17.06 -28.42 14.64
CA GLU A 126 16.34 -29.68 14.82
C GLU A 126 17.01 -30.86 14.10
N GLN A 127 17.29 -30.72 12.80
CA GLN A 127 17.93 -31.76 12.00
C GLN A 127 19.36 -32.07 12.48
N SER A 128 20.11 -31.02 12.86
CA SER A 128 21.48 -31.18 13.34
C SER A 128 21.54 -31.90 14.68
N ILE A 129 20.57 -31.69 15.56
CA ILE A 129 20.46 -32.38 16.85
C ILE A 129 20.24 -33.88 16.62
N ASP A 130 19.40 -34.27 15.65
CA ASP A 130 19.13 -35.67 15.35
C ASP A 130 20.33 -36.40 14.72
N VAL A 131 21.04 -35.72 13.80
CA VAL A 131 22.26 -36.27 13.17
C VAL A 131 23.41 -36.38 14.18
N LEU A 132 23.60 -35.37 15.03
CA LEU A 132 24.68 -35.37 16.03
C LEU A 132 24.45 -36.36 17.18
N LYS A 133 23.21 -36.82 17.42
CA LYS A 133 22.89 -37.82 18.45
C LYS A 133 23.19 -39.26 18.04
N THR A 134 23.18 -39.57 16.75
CA THR A 134 23.18 -40.97 16.28
C THR A 134 24.58 -41.54 16.00
N LYS A 135 25.49 -40.76 15.39
CA LYS A 135 26.94 -41.06 15.27
C LYS A 135 27.66 -39.84 14.66
N PRO A 136 28.05 -38.84 15.48
CA PRO A 136 28.64 -37.61 14.96
C PRO A 136 30.06 -37.86 14.46
N THR A 137 30.35 -37.48 13.21
CA THR A 137 31.75 -37.34 12.76
C THR A 137 32.24 -35.91 13.01
N PRO A 138 33.57 -35.69 13.19
CA PRO A 138 34.12 -34.34 13.27
C PRO A 138 33.77 -33.45 12.07
N ARG A 139 33.62 -34.06 10.88
CA ARG A 139 33.23 -33.35 9.66
C ARG A 139 31.80 -32.84 9.72
N ASP A 140 30.87 -33.63 10.25
CA ASP A 140 29.46 -33.25 10.39
C ASP A 140 29.30 -32.11 11.40
N TYR A 141 30.10 -32.13 12.48
CA TYR A 141 30.13 -31.05 13.46
C TYR A 141 30.65 -29.74 12.86
N ILE A 142 31.73 -29.79 12.08
CA ILE A 142 32.29 -28.61 11.39
C ILE A 142 31.29 -28.05 10.37
N ALA A 143 30.65 -28.90 9.57
CA ALA A 143 29.63 -28.50 8.61
C ALA A 143 28.44 -27.82 9.32
N SER A 144 28.00 -28.38 10.46
CA SER A 144 26.92 -27.82 11.28
C SER A 144 27.22 -26.41 11.78
N ILE A 145 28.42 -26.20 12.34
CA ILE A 145 28.86 -24.88 12.79
C ILE A 145 28.95 -23.89 11.62
N SER A 146 29.47 -24.34 10.48
CA SER A 146 29.64 -23.48 9.29
C SER A 146 28.29 -22.96 8.77
N GLU A 147 27.30 -23.85 8.60
CA GLU A 147 25.96 -23.47 8.12
C GLU A 147 25.22 -22.59 9.14
N ARG A 148 25.32 -22.90 10.44
CA ARG A 148 24.75 -22.04 11.49
C ARG A 148 25.34 -20.64 11.45
N ARG A 149 26.66 -20.51 11.32
CA ARG A 149 27.35 -19.21 11.19
C ARG A 149 26.92 -18.45 9.94
N LYS A 150 26.69 -19.15 8.83
CA LYS A 150 26.21 -18.55 7.58
C LYS A 150 24.80 -17.97 7.76
N LEU A 151 23.86 -18.74 8.30
CA LEU A 151 22.50 -18.27 8.58
C LEU A 151 22.49 -17.08 9.54
N ILE A 152 23.27 -17.13 10.62
CA ILE A 152 23.40 -16.02 11.57
C ILE A 152 23.94 -14.76 10.88
N ARG A 153 24.90 -14.90 9.96
CA ARG A 153 25.43 -13.77 9.19
C ARG A 153 24.34 -13.15 8.30
N GLU A 154 23.60 -13.97 7.57
CA GLU A 154 22.49 -13.49 6.71
C GLU A 154 21.39 -12.79 7.54
N ILE A 155 21.07 -13.30 8.73
CA ILE A 155 20.14 -12.66 9.66
C ILE A 155 20.67 -11.29 10.11
N LYS A 156 21.95 -11.23 10.52
CA LYS A 156 22.59 -9.99 10.95
C LYS A 156 22.60 -8.93 9.84
N GLU A 157 22.93 -9.32 8.62
CA GLU A 157 22.91 -8.43 7.45
C GLU A 157 21.50 -7.92 7.18
N THR A 158 20.49 -8.79 7.22
CA THR A 158 19.09 -8.41 7.01
C THR A 158 18.62 -7.43 8.10
N LEU A 159 18.97 -7.65 9.37
CA LEU A 159 18.67 -6.72 10.47
C LEU A 159 19.32 -5.35 10.26
N GLN A 160 20.56 -5.29 9.77
CA GLN A 160 21.23 -4.03 9.47
C GLN A 160 20.53 -3.25 8.36
N VAL A 161 20.03 -3.94 7.32
CA VAL A 161 19.24 -3.31 6.26
C VAL A 161 17.92 -2.79 6.80
N ILE A 162 17.22 -3.57 7.64
CA ILE A 162 15.99 -3.12 8.31
C ILE A 162 16.20 -1.83 9.10
N VAL A 163 17.30 -1.73 9.86
CA VAL A 163 17.61 -0.49 10.61
C VAL A 163 17.79 0.70 9.68
N LYS A 164 18.46 0.52 8.54
CA LYS A 164 18.61 1.58 7.52
C LYS A 164 17.26 2.00 6.94
N VAL A 165 16.46 1.05 6.47
CA VAL A 165 15.13 1.31 5.89
C VAL A 165 14.22 1.99 6.92
N LYS A 166 14.24 1.55 8.18
CA LYS A 166 13.46 2.20 9.26
C LYS A 166 13.85 3.66 9.48
N ASN A 167 15.14 3.99 9.40
CA ASN A 167 15.60 5.37 9.51
C ASN A 167 15.20 6.19 8.28
N GLU A 168 15.25 5.62 7.08
CA GLU A 168 14.77 6.28 5.86
C GLU A 168 13.26 6.56 5.90
N ILE A 169 12.46 5.59 6.35
CA ILE A 169 11.02 5.75 6.58
C ILE A 169 10.75 6.91 7.52
N LYS A 170 11.53 7.02 8.62
CA LYS A 170 11.38 8.13 9.58
C LYS A 170 11.66 9.47 8.91
N ASN A 171 12.77 9.57 8.17
CA ASN A 171 13.15 10.82 7.49
C ASN A 171 12.10 11.23 6.43
N GLU A 172 11.64 10.28 5.63
CA GLU A 172 10.61 10.54 4.62
C GLU A 172 9.28 10.95 5.27
N LYS A 173 8.90 10.33 6.40
CA LYS A 173 7.72 10.72 7.18
C LYS A 173 7.83 12.17 7.67
N ASP A 174 8.94 12.50 8.32
CA ASP A 174 9.19 13.84 8.87
C ASP A 174 9.18 14.90 7.75
N LEU A 175 9.76 14.59 6.58
CA LEU A 175 9.71 15.44 5.38
C LEU A 175 8.29 15.62 4.82
N THR A 176 7.50 14.55 4.71
CA THR A 176 6.09 14.67 4.29
C THR A 176 5.29 15.53 5.25
N GLU A 177 5.55 15.45 6.56
CA GLU A 177 4.86 16.25 7.58
C GLU A 177 5.22 17.74 7.48
N ILE A 178 6.49 18.07 7.26
CA ILE A 178 6.94 19.45 7.02
C ILE A 178 6.30 20.02 5.73
N LEU A 179 6.36 19.25 4.64
CA LEU A 179 5.78 19.66 3.35
C LEU A 179 4.27 19.87 3.44
N ARG A 180 3.59 19.07 4.26
CA ARG A 180 2.16 19.21 4.56
C ARG A 180 1.88 20.55 5.24
N ASN A 181 2.61 20.87 6.31
CA ASN A 181 2.41 22.13 7.04
C ASN A 181 2.60 23.35 6.14
N LEU A 182 3.52 23.29 5.18
CA LEU A 182 3.76 24.35 4.19
C LEU A 182 2.68 24.46 3.10
N ILE A 183 1.88 23.42 2.90
CA ILE A 183 0.71 23.44 2.00
C ILE A 183 -0.53 23.95 2.75
N GLU A 184 -0.62 23.72 4.06
CA GLU A 184 -1.74 24.14 4.91
C GLU A 184 -1.69 25.61 5.33
N THR A 185 -0.51 26.26 5.33
CA THR A 185 -0.33 27.72 5.47
C THR A 185 -0.51 28.47 4.16
#